data_AF-A0A323U8I7-F1
#
_entry.id   AF-A0A323U8I7-F1
#
_cell.length_a   1.000
_cell.length_b   1.000
_cell.length_c   1.000
_cell.angle_alpha   90.00
_cell.angle_beta   90.00
_cell.angle_gamma   90.00
#
_symmetry.space_group_name_H-M   'P 1'
#
loop_
_entity.id
_entity.type
_entity.pdbx_description
1 polymer ?
#
loop_
_entity_poly.entity_id
_entity_poly.type
_entity_poly.pdbx_seq_one_letter_code
_entity_poly.pdbx_strand_id
1 'polypeptide(L)'
;MRVRFSFSFKNIRSEPLPVLLPIPTDRPGQQVRGVSLSFRPVQSQLVGEDLFSGYTLGPKQEVSIWGEARLEPVGKPGLAHLAELLEEAPEDSARMVSEWAKTRLELEGYLVRRAVGVLLDGKLHHWLEVWHEGAWLPLDPWAFLTLKRDPGALIALGVTDPQIYLGGHEGRRIHLGQPHESWEALELEATLEEGTTDLLLSTARLLALGSVGLNLLNTPVPPLAGFVAYGFYLLLLALRQGRTLFRVFRRRPTRALEPLFFHAFALSCLFHPEPALGLIFLLLFAYHRWPRPPA
;
A
#
# COMPACT_ATOMS: atom_id res chain seq x y z
N MET A 1 5.16 -9.19 5.62
CA MET A 1 6.36 -8.43 5.19
C MET A 1 7.11 -7.94 6.42
N ARG A 2 8.43 -7.89 6.40
CA ARG A 2 9.23 -7.26 7.47
C ARG A 2 9.78 -5.95 6.94
N VAL A 3 9.67 -4.89 7.75
CA VAL A 3 10.17 -3.57 7.42
C VAL A 3 10.94 -3.01 8.60
N ARG A 4 12.02 -2.27 8.29
CA ARG A 4 12.59 -1.32 9.23
C ARG A 4 11.99 0.04 8.95
N PHE A 5 11.62 0.74 10.00
CA PHE A 5 11.03 2.07 9.87
C PHE A 5 11.86 3.09 10.65
N SER A 6 11.91 4.30 10.13
CA SER A 6 12.34 5.49 10.85
C SER A 6 11.38 6.63 10.53
N PHE A 7 10.92 7.33 11.57
CA PHE A 7 10.07 8.51 11.49
C PHE A 7 10.77 9.66 12.17
N SER A 8 10.80 10.81 11.52
CA SER A 8 11.50 12.00 11.96
C SER A 8 10.51 13.15 12.00
N PHE A 9 10.24 13.65 13.20
CA PHE A 9 9.30 14.73 13.45
C PHE A 9 10.05 15.99 13.83
N LYS A 10 10.00 16.99 12.96
CA LYS A 10 10.76 18.22 13.10
C LYS A 10 9.85 19.42 13.31
N ASN A 11 10.16 20.22 14.34
CA ASN A 11 9.46 21.48 14.58
C ASN A 11 9.86 22.52 13.52
N ILE A 12 8.92 22.90 12.66
CA ILE A 12 9.15 23.93 11.64
C ILE A 12 8.91 25.36 12.15
N ARG A 13 8.40 25.52 13.37
CA ARG A 13 8.19 26.83 13.99
C ARG A 13 9.50 27.39 14.55
N SER A 14 9.52 28.72 14.70
CA SER A 14 10.62 29.46 15.32
C SER A 14 10.55 29.48 16.86
N GLU A 15 9.57 28.81 17.45
CA GLU A 15 9.30 28.77 18.89
C GLU A 15 9.22 27.33 19.41
N PRO A 16 9.45 27.09 20.72
CA PRO A 16 9.24 25.79 21.33
C PRO A 16 7.80 25.31 21.14
N LEU A 17 7.64 24.05 20.75
CA LEU A 17 6.34 23.45 20.45
C LEU A 17 6.10 22.21 21.32
N PRO A 18 5.09 22.22 22.21
CA PRO A 18 4.64 21.01 22.88
C PRO A 18 3.93 20.09 21.88
N VAL A 19 4.36 18.84 21.78
CA VAL A 19 3.81 17.86 20.83
C VAL A 19 3.63 16.49 21.49
N LEU A 20 2.62 15.76 21.01
CA LEU A 20 2.39 14.36 21.35
C LEU A 20 2.70 13.50 20.12
N LEU A 21 3.84 12.83 20.09
CA LEU A 21 4.25 12.02 18.95
C LEU A 21 3.73 10.58 19.09
N PRO A 22 3.28 9.95 17.99
CA PRO A 22 2.75 8.60 18.03
C PRO A 22 3.90 7.59 18.17
N ILE A 23 3.75 6.63 19.07
CA ILE A 23 4.64 5.48 19.16
C ILE A 23 3.95 4.30 18.46
N PRO A 24 4.53 3.74 17.39
CA PRO A 24 3.96 2.56 16.73
C PRO A 24 3.78 1.40 17.70
N THR A 25 2.57 0.83 17.76
CA THR A 25 2.23 -0.31 18.61
C THR A 25 1.72 -1.51 17.83
N ASP A 26 1.60 -2.65 18.50
CA ASP A 26 0.93 -3.84 17.98
C ASP A 26 -0.56 -3.56 17.73
N ARG A 27 -1.08 -4.07 16.61
CA ARG A 27 -2.45 -3.88 16.14
C ARG A 27 -2.76 -4.92 15.05
N PRO A 28 -4.04 -5.13 14.66
CA PRO A 28 -4.36 -6.04 13.57
C PRO A 28 -3.50 -5.77 12.32
N GLY A 29 -2.77 -6.79 11.85
CA GLY A 29 -1.90 -6.68 10.68
C GLY A 29 -0.56 -5.98 10.91
N GLN A 30 -0.20 -5.61 12.14
CA GLN A 30 1.08 -4.97 12.46
C GLN A 30 1.60 -5.46 13.82
N GLN A 31 2.81 -6.02 13.82
CA GLN A 31 3.55 -6.35 15.03
C GLN A 31 4.84 -5.52 15.05
N VAL A 32 5.05 -4.73 16.09
CA VAL A 32 6.16 -3.79 16.24
C VAL A 32 7.16 -4.31 17.26
N ARG A 33 8.45 -4.18 16.98
CA ARG A 33 9.55 -4.60 17.86
C ARG A 33 10.69 -3.60 17.85
N GLY A 34 11.39 -3.53 18.99
CA GLY A 34 12.65 -2.78 19.10
C GLY A 34 12.50 -1.27 18.89
N VAL A 35 11.36 -0.69 19.27
CA VAL A 35 11.14 0.75 19.12
C VAL A 35 12.11 1.53 19.99
N SER A 36 12.80 2.48 19.37
CA SER A 36 13.77 3.36 19.99
C SER A 36 13.48 4.81 19.61
N LEU A 37 13.87 5.73 20.49
CA LEU A 37 13.58 7.16 20.38
C LEU A 37 14.90 7.92 20.46
N SER A 38 15.09 8.95 19.63
CA SER A 38 16.29 9.80 19.68
C SER A 38 16.39 10.57 20.99
N PHE A 39 15.25 10.88 21.61
CA PHE A 39 15.15 11.55 22.89
C PHE A 39 14.18 10.84 23.82
N ARG A 40 14.52 10.86 25.11
CA ARG A 40 13.62 10.40 26.16
C ARG A 40 12.39 11.33 26.21
N PRO A 41 11.17 10.80 26.15
CA PRO A 41 9.97 11.62 26.26
C PRO A 41 9.82 12.19 27.67
N VAL A 42 9.17 13.36 27.76
CA VAL A 42 8.82 13.99 29.04
C VAL A 42 7.76 13.14 29.76
N GLN A 43 6.80 12.63 28.99
CA GLN A 43 5.75 11.74 29.46
C GLN A 43 5.32 10.80 28.34
N SER A 44 4.76 9.64 28.68
CA SER A 44 4.06 8.78 27.73
C SER A 44 2.66 8.52 28.26
N GLN A 45 1.68 8.53 27.36
CA GLN A 45 0.27 8.36 27.70
C GLN A 45 -0.42 7.44 26.70
N LEU A 46 -1.34 6.63 27.19
CA LEU A 46 -2.21 5.80 26.39
C LEU A 46 -3.54 6.53 26.20
N VAL A 47 -3.95 6.77 24.96
CA VAL A 47 -5.23 7.38 24.60
C VAL A 47 -6.02 6.37 23.78
N GLY A 48 -6.98 5.70 24.42
CA GLY A 48 -7.63 4.53 23.82
C GLY A 48 -6.63 3.39 23.64
N GLU A 49 -6.34 3.01 22.40
CA GLU A 49 -5.36 1.96 22.04
C GLU A 49 -4.04 2.54 21.51
N ASP A 50 -3.95 3.87 21.38
CA ASP A 50 -2.81 4.56 20.81
C ASP A 50 -1.86 5.04 21.92
N LEU A 51 -0.57 4.80 21.72
CA LEU A 51 0.49 5.22 22.62
C LEU A 51 1.12 6.50 22.09
N PHE A 52 1.09 7.56 22.90
CA PHE A 52 1.70 8.84 22.58
C PHE A 52 2.82 9.17 23.55
N SER A 53 3.87 9.82 23.04
CA SER A 53 5.00 10.33 23.81
C SER A 53 5.05 11.86 23.68
N GLY A 54 5.07 12.54 24.83
CA GLY A 54 5.09 14.00 24.93
C GLY A 54 6.51 14.57 24.89
N TYR A 55 6.66 15.64 24.11
CA TYR A 55 7.89 16.39 23.94
C TYR A 55 7.62 17.89 23.93
N THR A 56 8.64 18.69 24.27
CA THR A 56 8.67 20.12 23.96
C THR A 56 9.84 20.34 23.02
N LEU A 57 9.55 20.44 21.72
CA LEU A 57 10.57 20.57 20.68
C LEU A 57 10.98 22.03 20.53
N GLY A 58 12.26 22.34 20.71
CA GLY A 58 12.81 23.64 20.36
C GLY A 58 12.71 23.94 18.85
N PRO A 59 13.01 25.18 18.43
CA PRO A 59 12.99 25.54 17.01
C PRO A 59 13.91 24.65 16.18
N LYS A 60 13.40 24.07 15.09
CA LYS A 60 14.12 23.11 14.22
C LYS A 60 14.60 21.83 14.91
N GLN A 61 14.20 21.59 16.16
CA GLN A 61 14.53 20.34 16.84
C GLN A 61 13.70 19.20 16.24
N GLU A 62 14.33 18.04 16.16
CA GLU A 62 13.76 16.83 15.59
C GLU A 62 13.76 15.70 16.63
N VAL A 63 12.68 14.93 16.66
CA VAL A 63 12.62 13.64 17.36
C VAL A 63 12.45 12.55 16.32
N SER A 64 13.29 11.52 16.40
CA SER A 64 13.25 10.37 15.51
C SER A 64 12.82 9.13 16.29
N ILE A 65 12.01 8.30 15.65
CA ILE A 65 11.47 7.04 16.15
C ILE A 65 11.86 5.96 15.15
N TRP A 66 12.57 4.92 15.57
CA TRP A 66 12.93 3.82 14.69
C TRP A 66 12.65 2.47 15.33
N GLY A 67 12.45 1.46 14.49
CA GLY A 67 12.18 0.10 14.94
C GLY A 67 11.97 -0.86 13.78
N GLU A 68 11.49 -2.05 14.11
CA GLU A 68 11.15 -3.07 13.15
C GLU A 68 9.66 -3.41 13.25
N ALA A 69 9.02 -3.67 12.12
CA ALA A 69 7.65 -4.14 12.10
C ALA A 69 7.48 -5.35 11.18
N ARG A 70 6.64 -6.29 11.61
CA ARG A 70 6.08 -7.33 10.76
C ARG A 70 4.66 -6.93 10.40
N LEU A 71 4.44 -6.72 9.11
CA LEU A 71 3.19 -6.28 8.55
C LEU A 71 2.50 -7.41 7.80
N GLU A 72 1.20 -7.55 8.00
CA GLU A 72 0.36 -8.58 7.39
C GLU A 72 -0.96 -7.97 6.93
N PRO A 73 -1.54 -8.44 5.81
CA PRO A 73 -2.86 -7.98 5.39
C PRO A 73 -3.91 -8.28 6.45
N VAL A 74 -4.73 -7.27 6.80
CA VAL A 74 -5.93 -7.46 7.62
C VAL A 74 -7.07 -7.83 6.68
N GLY A 75 -7.05 -9.05 6.17
CA GLY A 75 -8.17 -9.56 5.38
C GLY A 75 -9.33 -9.90 6.31
N LYS A 76 -10.37 -9.07 6.37
CA LYS A 76 -11.63 -9.46 7.01
C LYS A 76 -12.79 -9.42 6.00
N PRO A 77 -13.39 -10.60 5.70
CA PRO A 77 -14.65 -10.67 4.96
C PRO A 77 -15.78 -9.88 5.62
N GLY A 78 -15.69 -9.60 6.93
CA GLY A 78 -16.72 -8.93 7.71
C GLY A 78 -17.03 -7.50 7.28
N LEU A 79 -16.19 -6.85 6.46
CA LEU A 79 -16.48 -5.53 5.89
C LEU A 79 -16.88 -5.57 4.41
N ALA A 80 -17.02 -6.76 3.82
CA ALA A 80 -17.30 -6.89 2.39
C ALA A 80 -18.65 -6.28 1.99
N HIS A 81 -19.65 -6.29 2.89
CA HIS A 81 -20.95 -5.65 2.64
C HIS A 81 -20.86 -4.12 2.60
N LEU A 82 -19.81 -3.52 3.20
CA LEU A 82 -19.56 -2.07 3.07
C LEU A 82 -19.07 -1.70 1.67
N ALA A 83 -18.63 -2.66 0.86
CA ALA A 83 -18.21 -2.40 -0.51
C ALA A 83 -19.32 -1.71 -1.31
N GLU A 84 -20.54 -2.24 -1.23
CA GLU A 84 -21.73 -1.73 -1.94
C GLU A 84 -22.04 -0.29 -1.53
N LEU A 85 -22.01 -0.02 -0.23
CA LEU A 85 -22.22 1.32 0.33
C LEU A 85 -21.20 2.33 -0.22
N LEU A 86 -19.94 1.91 -0.42
CA LEU A 86 -18.86 2.80 -0.82
C LEU A 86 -18.78 3.01 -2.33
N GLU A 87 -19.53 2.27 -3.15
CA GLU A 87 -19.53 2.44 -4.60
C GLU A 87 -20.19 3.74 -5.05
N GLU A 88 -21.05 4.32 -4.20
CA GLU A 88 -21.74 5.59 -4.45
C GLU A 88 -20.86 6.83 -4.19
N ALA A 89 -19.61 6.63 -3.76
CA ALA A 89 -18.76 7.74 -3.35
C ALA A 89 -18.41 8.69 -4.52
N PRO A 90 -18.40 10.02 -4.28
CA PRO A 90 -18.03 11.00 -5.29
C PRO A 90 -16.56 10.85 -5.72
N GLU A 91 -16.26 11.00 -7.01
CA GLU A 91 -14.95 10.62 -7.57
C GLU A 91 -13.90 11.74 -7.64
N ASP A 92 -14.03 12.78 -6.81
CA ASP A 92 -13.22 14.00 -7.00
C ASP A 92 -11.84 13.94 -6.33
N SER A 93 -11.74 13.38 -5.13
CA SER A 93 -10.45 13.27 -4.41
C SER A 93 -10.50 12.25 -3.26
N ALA A 94 -9.33 11.73 -2.89
CA ALA A 94 -9.19 10.83 -1.74
C ALA A 94 -9.78 11.41 -0.44
N ARG A 95 -9.61 12.73 -0.23
CA ARG A 95 -10.18 13.44 0.93
C ARG A 95 -11.71 13.46 0.87
N MET A 96 -12.29 13.84 -0.27
CA MET A 96 -13.75 13.89 -0.42
C MET A 96 -14.38 12.51 -0.28
N VAL A 97 -13.78 11.49 -0.90
CA VAL A 97 -14.21 10.09 -0.75
C VAL A 97 -14.19 9.65 0.71
N SER A 98 -13.11 9.97 1.45
CA SER A 98 -12.99 9.58 2.86
C SER A 98 -14.01 10.30 3.75
N GLU A 99 -14.25 11.59 3.54
CA GLU A 99 -15.24 12.36 4.30
C GLU A 99 -16.68 11.92 4.01
N TRP A 100 -16.98 11.69 2.73
CA TRP A 100 -18.28 11.16 2.31
C TRP A 100 -18.51 9.77 2.92
N ALA A 101 -17.53 8.87 2.83
CA ALA A 101 -17.62 7.52 3.36
C ALA A 101 -17.82 7.52 4.87
N LYS A 102 -17.09 8.37 5.60
CA LYS A 102 -17.27 8.55 7.05
C LYS A 102 -18.71 8.93 7.37
N THR A 103 -19.23 9.96 6.72
CA THR A 103 -20.60 10.46 6.94
C THR A 103 -21.64 9.38 6.62
N ARG A 104 -21.48 8.68 5.49
CA ARG A 104 -22.40 7.62 5.05
C ARG A 104 -22.42 6.45 6.04
N LEU A 105 -21.26 6.03 6.52
CA LEU A 105 -21.13 4.95 7.50
C LEU A 105 -21.70 5.33 8.87
N GLU A 106 -21.48 6.57 9.32
CA GLU A 106 -22.06 7.07 10.58
C GLU A 106 -23.61 7.10 10.50
N LEU A 107 -24.18 7.46 9.34
CA LEU A 107 -25.63 7.40 9.10
C LEU A 107 -26.19 5.97 9.11
N GLU A 108 -25.39 4.99 8.70
CA GLU A 108 -25.71 3.56 8.79
C GLU A 108 -25.47 2.97 10.19
N GLY A 109 -25.11 3.82 11.17
CA GLY A 109 -24.95 3.43 12.58
C GLY A 109 -23.59 2.84 12.94
N TYR A 110 -22.60 2.92 12.05
CA TYR A 110 -21.23 2.49 12.35
C TYR A 110 -20.50 3.53 13.21
N LEU A 111 -19.71 3.06 14.17
CA LEU A 111 -18.71 3.91 14.83
C LEU A 111 -17.49 4.00 13.92
N VAL A 112 -17.14 5.22 13.51
CA VAL A 112 -16.05 5.49 12.58
C VAL A 112 -15.09 6.48 13.20
N ARG A 113 -13.79 6.24 13.06
CA ARG A 113 -12.74 7.21 13.43
C ARG A 113 -11.74 7.38 12.29
N ARG A 114 -10.97 8.46 12.32
CA ARG A 114 -9.84 8.63 11.38
C ARG A 114 -8.59 7.96 11.94
N ALA A 115 -7.81 7.42 11.04
CA ALA A 115 -6.51 6.82 11.31
C ALA A 115 -5.46 7.42 10.38
N VAL A 116 -4.22 7.43 10.83
CA VAL A 116 -3.08 7.95 10.09
C VAL A 116 -1.87 7.04 10.24
N GLY A 117 -1.07 6.97 9.18
CA GLY A 117 0.17 6.23 9.20
C GLY A 117 1.00 6.46 7.95
N VAL A 118 2.08 5.72 7.83
CA VAL A 118 3.06 5.89 6.76
C VAL A 118 3.01 4.70 5.81
N LEU A 119 2.86 4.96 4.51
CA LEU A 119 2.96 3.96 3.45
C LEU A 119 4.42 3.63 3.16
N LEU A 120 4.70 2.49 2.51
CA LEU A 120 6.09 2.09 2.21
C LEU A 120 6.86 3.06 1.31
N ASP A 121 6.19 3.97 0.61
CA ASP A 121 6.84 5.04 -0.15
C ASP A 121 7.27 6.23 0.74
N GLY A 122 7.13 6.09 2.07
CA GLY A 122 7.48 7.10 3.06
C GLY A 122 6.42 8.19 3.22
N LYS A 123 5.30 8.13 2.50
CA LYS A 123 4.28 9.17 2.58
C LYS A 123 3.31 8.93 3.72
N LEU A 124 2.92 10.02 4.37
CA LEU A 124 1.79 10.03 5.28
C LEU A 124 0.51 9.76 4.50
N HIS A 125 -0.35 8.91 5.05
CA HIS A 125 -1.62 8.54 4.48
C HIS A 125 -2.69 8.46 5.56
N HIS A 126 -3.91 8.84 5.20
CA HIS A 126 -5.07 8.85 6.09
C HIS A 126 -6.11 7.86 5.59
N TRP A 127 -6.76 7.19 6.52
CA TRP A 127 -7.87 6.27 6.24
C TRP A 127 -8.88 6.29 7.39
N LEU A 128 -9.94 5.51 7.28
CA LEU A 128 -10.97 5.35 8.31
C LEU A 128 -10.74 4.06 9.09
N GLU A 129 -11.12 4.03 10.36
CA GLU A 129 -11.30 2.78 11.09
C GLU A 129 -12.76 2.66 11.50
N VAL A 130 -13.31 1.46 11.30
CA VAL A 130 -14.70 1.15 11.63
C VAL A 130 -14.71 0.12 12.75
N TRP A 131 -15.49 0.39 13.80
CA TRP A 131 -15.69 -0.58 14.87
C TRP A 131 -16.61 -1.70 14.35
N HIS A 132 -16.08 -2.92 14.31
CA HIS A 132 -16.84 -4.07 13.85
C HIS A 132 -16.33 -5.35 14.52
N GLU A 133 -17.26 -6.17 15.03
CA GLU A 133 -16.95 -7.44 15.72
C GLU A 133 -15.92 -7.29 16.87
N GLY A 134 -16.05 -6.21 17.66
CA GLY A 134 -15.20 -6.01 18.84
C GLY A 134 -13.78 -5.53 18.55
N ALA A 135 -13.48 -5.07 17.34
CA ALA A 135 -12.20 -4.47 16.99
C ALA A 135 -12.36 -3.29 16.05
N TRP A 136 -11.41 -2.34 16.12
CA TRP A 136 -11.24 -1.32 15.09
C TRP A 136 -10.61 -1.96 13.85
N LEU A 137 -11.35 -1.94 12.75
CA LEU A 137 -10.91 -2.48 11.48
C LEU A 137 -10.57 -1.32 10.54
N PRO A 138 -9.42 -1.38 9.84
CA PRO A 138 -9.06 -0.32 8.93
C PRO A 138 -9.95 -0.38 7.69
N LEU A 139 -10.31 0.77 7.13
CA LEU A 139 -11.12 0.96 5.93
C LEU A 139 -10.54 2.10 5.12
N ASP A 140 -10.10 1.83 3.88
CA ASP A 140 -9.62 2.84 2.95
C ASP A 140 -10.51 2.88 1.71
N PRO A 141 -11.54 3.75 1.70
CA PRO A 141 -12.49 3.83 0.60
C PRO A 141 -11.82 4.27 -0.71
N TRP A 142 -10.81 5.14 -0.65
CA TRP A 142 -10.08 5.59 -1.83
C TRP A 142 -9.26 4.47 -2.44
N ALA A 143 -8.51 3.73 -1.62
CA ALA A 143 -7.75 2.57 -2.10
C ALA A 143 -8.66 1.49 -2.66
N PHE A 144 -9.79 1.21 -1.99
CA PHE A 144 -10.81 0.29 -2.47
C PHE A 144 -11.32 0.66 -3.87
N LEU A 145 -11.77 1.91 -4.06
CA LEU A 145 -12.28 2.38 -5.36
C LEU A 145 -11.18 2.36 -6.43
N THR A 146 -9.96 2.75 -6.08
CA THR A 146 -8.81 2.73 -7.00
C THR A 146 -8.52 1.30 -7.47
N LEU A 147 -8.53 0.32 -6.58
CA LEU A 147 -8.23 -1.08 -6.91
C LEU A 147 -9.36 -1.79 -7.62
N LYS A 148 -10.60 -1.39 -7.38
CA LYS A 148 -11.74 -1.82 -8.19
C LYS A 148 -11.55 -1.38 -9.65
N ARG A 149 -11.02 -0.17 -9.86
CA ARG A 149 -10.77 0.43 -11.19
C ARG A 149 -9.49 -0.06 -11.85
N ASP A 150 -8.45 -0.40 -11.10
CA ASP A 150 -7.18 -0.92 -11.63
C ASP A 150 -6.84 -2.33 -11.10
N PRO A 151 -7.24 -3.37 -11.84
CA PRO A 151 -7.06 -4.74 -11.35
C PRO A 151 -5.67 -5.31 -11.67
N GLY A 152 -4.86 -4.60 -12.45
CA GLY A 152 -3.43 -4.84 -12.53
C GLY A 152 -2.71 -4.47 -11.23
N ALA A 153 -3.19 -3.42 -10.55
CA ALA A 153 -2.68 -3.06 -9.22
C ALA A 153 -2.96 -4.14 -8.18
N LEU A 154 -4.05 -4.91 -8.30
CA LEU A 154 -4.32 -6.06 -7.40
C LEU A 154 -3.19 -7.10 -7.45
N ILE A 155 -2.67 -7.41 -8.63
CA ILE A 155 -1.64 -8.44 -8.78
C ILE A 155 -0.28 -7.90 -8.33
N ALA A 156 0.03 -6.64 -8.65
CA ALA A 156 1.23 -5.96 -8.18
C ALA A 156 1.28 -5.86 -6.64
N LEU A 157 0.12 -5.69 -6.00
CA LEU A 157 -0.01 -5.55 -4.56
C LEU A 157 -0.16 -6.90 -3.84
N GLY A 158 -0.41 -8.00 -4.56
CA GLY A 158 -0.53 -9.34 -3.96
C GLY A 158 -1.94 -9.70 -3.49
N VAL A 159 -2.95 -8.97 -3.99
CA VAL A 159 -4.36 -9.05 -3.66
C VAL A 159 -5.12 -10.01 -4.57
N THR A 160 -6.18 -10.63 -4.05
CA THR A 160 -7.13 -11.41 -4.87
C THR A 160 -8.48 -10.74 -5.10
N ASP A 161 -8.81 -9.73 -4.31
CA ASP A 161 -10.10 -9.05 -4.31
C ASP A 161 -9.96 -7.61 -3.78
N PRO A 162 -10.42 -6.56 -4.48
CA PRO A 162 -10.41 -5.18 -3.97
C PRO A 162 -11.02 -5.04 -2.57
N GLN A 163 -11.99 -5.88 -2.20
CA GLN A 163 -12.61 -5.87 -0.87
C GLN A 163 -11.61 -6.17 0.25
N ILE A 164 -10.46 -6.81 -0.04
CA ILE A 164 -9.39 -7.02 0.95
C ILE A 164 -8.76 -5.68 1.37
N TYR A 165 -8.76 -4.67 0.48
CA TYR A 165 -8.30 -3.31 0.80
C TYR A 165 -9.32 -2.46 1.56
N LEU A 166 -10.56 -2.95 1.71
CA LEU A 166 -11.45 -2.43 2.75
C LEU A 166 -10.93 -2.72 4.15
N GLY A 167 -9.87 -3.54 4.30
CA GLY A 167 -9.07 -3.75 5.51
C GLY A 167 -7.82 -2.85 5.59
N GLY A 168 -7.65 -1.90 4.66
CA GLY A 168 -6.48 -1.03 4.51
C GLY A 168 -5.36 -1.58 3.62
N HIS A 169 -4.15 -0.98 3.68
CA HIS A 169 -3.06 -1.16 2.70
C HIS A 169 -2.33 -2.53 2.70
N GLU A 170 -3.00 -3.65 2.96
CA GLU A 170 -2.43 -5.02 2.88
C GLU A 170 -1.10 -5.25 3.61
N GLY A 171 -0.90 -4.57 4.74
CA GLY A 171 0.37 -4.64 5.46
C GLY A 171 1.52 -3.94 4.72
N ARG A 172 1.22 -2.93 3.88
CA ARG A 172 2.16 -1.98 3.26
C ARG A 172 2.11 -0.61 3.92
N ARG A 173 1.92 -0.58 5.24
CA ARG A 173 1.91 0.65 6.03
C ARG A 173 2.31 0.39 7.48
N ILE A 174 2.80 1.43 8.14
CA ILE A 174 2.86 1.50 9.60
C ILE A 174 1.72 2.41 10.06
N HIS A 175 0.76 1.84 10.79
CA HIS A 175 -0.30 2.62 11.42
C HIS A 175 0.27 3.31 12.66
N LEU A 176 0.08 4.63 12.75
CA LEU A 176 0.54 5.49 13.85
C LEU A 176 -0.56 5.80 14.88
N GLY A 177 -1.83 5.58 14.52
CA GLY A 177 -2.97 5.80 15.41
C GLY A 177 -3.90 6.90 14.89
N GLN A 178 -4.64 7.52 15.80
CA GLN A 178 -5.46 8.69 15.47
C GLN A 178 -4.59 9.94 15.21
N PRO A 179 -4.97 10.80 14.25
CA PRO A 179 -4.27 12.05 14.00
C PRO A 179 -4.40 12.99 15.20
N HIS A 180 -3.33 13.74 15.50
CA HIS A 180 -3.29 14.71 16.60
C HIS A 180 -3.00 16.12 16.06
N GLU A 181 -3.70 17.14 16.60
CA GLU A 181 -3.61 18.54 16.15
C GLU A 181 -2.18 19.11 16.24
N SER A 182 -1.40 18.66 17.22
CA SER A 182 -0.02 19.13 17.41
C SER A 182 0.93 18.76 16.25
N TRP A 183 0.48 17.95 15.29
CA TRP A 183 1.28 17.54 14.14
C TRP A 183 1.19 18.50 12.96
N GLU A 184 0.22 19.42 12.95
CA GLU A 184 0.08 20.41 11.87
C GLU A 184 1.32 21.31 11.73
N ALA A 185 2.05 21.48 12.83
CA ALA A 185 3.28 22.28 12.90
C ALA A 185 4.56 21.43 12.83
N LEU A 186 4.47 20.19 12.36
CA LEU A 186 5.59 19.29 12.21
C LEU A 186 5.84 18.95 10.74
N GLU A 187 7.11 18.93 10.38
CA GLU A 187 7.59 18.26 9.18
C GLU A 187 7.87 16.80 9.55
N LEU A 188 7.20 15.87 8.84
CA LEU A 188 7.41 14.43 9.00
C LEU A 188 8.22 13.91 7.82
N GLU A 189 9.40 13.39 8.12
CA GLU A 189 10.15 12.54 7.20
C GLU A 189 10.01 11.08 7.65
N ALA A 190 9.78 10.18 6.70
CA ALA A 190 9.65 8.77 7.01
C ALA A 190 10.38 7.91 5.99
N THR A 191 11.11 6.93 6.51
CA THR A 191 11.78 5.91 5.70
C THR A 191 11.29 4.54 6.12
N LEU A 192 10.98 3.72 5.11
CA LEU A 192 10.55 2.35 5.26
C LEU A 192 11.43 1.50 4.35
N GLU A 193 12.32 0.74 4.97
CA GLU A 193 13.19 -0.18 4.25
C GLU A 193 12.52 -1.56 4.22
N GLU A 194 12.03 -1.93 3.04
CA GLU A 194 11.63 -3.30 2.73
C GLU A 194 12.87 -4.23 2.85
N GLY A 195 12.66 -5.48 3.26
CA GLY A 195 13.76 -6.45 3.38
C GLY A 195 14.51 -6.68 2.05
N THR A 196 15.74 -7.20 2.14
CA THR A 196 16.67 -7.40 1.00
C THR A 196 16.08 -8.11 -0.22
N THR A 197 15.08 -8.96 -0.05
CA THR A 197 14.39 -9.66 -1.14
C THR A 197 13.63 -8.72 -2.08
N ASP A 198 13.13 -7.59 -1.59
CA ASP A 198 12.27 -6.68 -2.37
C ASP A 198 13.09 -5.71 -3.24
N LEU A 199 14.28 -5.33 -2.75
CA LEU A 199 15.28 -4.62 -3.55
C LEU A 199 15.73 -5.47 -4.74
N LEU A 200 16.02 -6.76 -4.49
CA LEU A 200 16.42 -7.70 -5.54
C LEU A 200 15.35 -7.83 -6.64
N LEU A 201 14.07 -7.95 -6.26
CA LEU A 201 12.97 -8.01 -7.23
C LEU A 201 12.86 -6.71 -8.04
N SER A 202 13.02 -5.55 -7.38
CA SER A 202 12.95 -4.24 -8.04
C SER A 202 14.07 -4.04 -9.06
N THR A 203 15.30 -4.40 -8.69
CA THR A 203 16.45 -4.38 -9.60
C THR A 203 16.27 -5.36 -10.75
N ALA A 204 15.84 -6.60 -10.46
CA ALA A 204 15.58 -7.59 -11.50
C ALA A 204 14.50 -7.12 -12.50
N ARG A 205 13.45 -6.45 -12.02
CA ARG A 205 12.41 -5.84 -12.87
C ARG A 205 12.98 -4.78 -13.81
N LEU A 206 13.81 -3.88 -13.29
CA LEU A 206 14.44 -2.82 -14.10
C LEU A 206 15.32 -3.41 -15.21
N LEU A 207 16.13 -4.42 -14.88
CA LEU A 207 16.97 -5.11 -15.85
C LEU A 207 16.13 -5.86 -16.90
N ALA A 208 15.10 -6.58 -16.46
CA ALA A 208 14.19 -7.31 -17.34
C ALA A 208 13.46 -6.38 -18.32
N LEU A 209 12.78 -5.34 -17.82
CA LEU A 209 12.02 -4.42 -18.67
C LEU A 209 12.95 -3.50 -19.48
N GLY A 210 14.10 -3.12 -18.94
CA GLY A 210 15.13 -2.39 -19.66
C GLY A 210 15.66 -3.18 -20.85
N SER A 211 15.88 -4.49 -20.69
CA SER A 211 16.31 -5.36 -21.79
C SER A 211 15.28 -5.42 -22.93
N VAL A 212 13.98 -5.47 -22.58
CA VAL A 212 12.89 -5.42 -23.55
C VAL A 212 12.83 -4.05 -24.25
N GLY A 213 12.92 -2.96 -23.48
CA GLY A 213 12.90 -1.60 -24.03
C GLY A 213 14.07 -1.32 -24.98
N LEU A 214 15.28 -1.75 -24.62
CA LEU A 214 16.45 -1.62 -25.50
C LEU A 214 16.27 -2.40 -26.80
N ASN A 215 15.77 -3.64 -26.73
CA ASN A 215 15.51 -4.45 -27.93
C ASN A 215 14.46 -3.80 -28.84
N LEU A 216 13.37 -3.28 -28.27
CA LEU A 216 12.34 -2.54 -29.01
C LEU A 216 12.87 -1.24 -29.66
N LEU A 217 13.89 -0.62 -29.08
CA LEU A 217 14.59 0.54 -29.64
C LEU A 217 15.68 0.16 -30.65
N ASN A 218 15.70 -1.10 -31.11
CA ASN A 218 16.74 -1.66 -32.00
C ASN A 218 18.16 -1.53 -31.41
N THR A 219 18.28 -1.42 -30.09
CA THR A 219 19.56 -1.50 -29.39
C THR A 219 19.83 -2.96 -29.04
N PRO A 220 20.85 -3.61 -29.63
CA PRO A 220 21.03 -5.04 -29.50
C PRO A 220 21.37 -5.41 -28.05
N VAL A 221 20.43 -6.08 -27.39
CA VAL A 221 20.68 -6.82 -26.16
C VAL A 221 20.93 -8.28 -26.57
N PRO A 222 22.04 -8.91 -26.15
CA PRO A 222 22.25 -10.34 -26.43
C PRO A 222 21.02 -11.14 -25.96
N PRO A 223 20.38 -11.96 -26.82
CA PRO A 223 19.12 -12.64 -26.47
C PRO A 223 19.23 -13.48 -25.19
N LEU A 224 20.39 -14.12 -24.98
CA LEU A 224 20.67 -14.87 -23.75
C LEU A 224 20.72 -13.97 -22.51
N ALA A 225 21.31 -12.77 -22.62
CA ALA A 225 21.39 -11.82 -21.50
C ALA A 225 20.01 -11.25 -21.15
N GLY A 226 19.21 -10.89 -22.17
CA GLY A 226 17.82 -10.47 -21.98
C GLY A 226 16.96 -11.58 -21.37
N PHE A 227 17.09 -12.81 -21.88
CA PHE A 227 16.37 -13.97 -21.37
C PHE A 227 16.74 -14.30 -19.92
N VAL A 228 18.03 -14.25 -19.56
CA VAL A 228 18.47 -14.48 -18.18
C VAL A 228 17.94 -13.39 -17.24
N ALA A 229 18.03 -12.12 -17.64
CA ALA A 229 17.49 -11.02 -16.85
C ALA A 229 15.97 -11.15 -16.63
N TYR A 230 15.22 -11.43 -17.70
CA TYR A 230 13.77 -11.59 -17.63
C TYR A 230 13.34 -12.86 -16.90
N GLY A 231 14.04 -13.98 -17.12
CA GLY A 231 13.80 -15.26 -16.44
C GLY A 231 14.07 -15.18 -14.94
N PHE A 232 15.15 -14.51 -14.53
CA PHE A 232 15.44 -14.27 -13.11
C PHE A 232 14.36 -13.40 -12.46
N TYR A 233 13.91 -12.35 -13.14
CA TYR A 233 12.78 -11.53 -12.69
C TYR A 233 11.50 -12.36 -12.53
N LEU A 234 11.14 -13.19 -13.52
CA LEU A 234 9.96 -14.05 -13.45
C LEU A 234 10.05 -15.09 -12.32
N LEU A 235 11.23 -15.64 -12.05
CA LEU A 235 11.45 -16.54 -10.92
C LEU A 235 11.17 -15.84 -9.60
N LEU A 236 11.75 -14.65 -9.38
CA LEU A 236 11.51 -13.88 -8.17
C LEU A 236 10.02 -13.48 -8.04
N LEU A 237 9.39 -13.10 -9.16
CA LEU A 237 7.97 -12.76 -9.21
C LEU A 237 7.10 -13.98 -8.87
N ALA A 238 7.43 -15.17 -9.39
CA ALA A 238 6.72 -16.41 -9.09
C ALA A 238 6.87 -16.83 -7.61
N LEU A 239 8.07 -16.67 -7.03
CA LEU A 239 8.30 -16.93 -5.61
C LEU A 239 7.51 -15.98 -4.71
N ARG A 240 7.42 -14.69 -5.09
CA ARG A 240 6.70 -13.67 -4.31
C ARG A 240 5.19 -13.75 -4.49
N GLN A 241 4.72 -13.87 -5.73
CA GLN A 241 3.31 -13.65 -6.09
C GLN A 241 2.62 -14.89 -6.66
N GLY A 242 3.32 -16.00 -6.93
CA GLY A 242 2.75 -17.17 -7.60
C GLY A 242 1.55 -17.78 -6.88
N ARG A 243 1.57 -17.83 -5.54
CA ARG A 243 0.42 -18.27 -4.73
C ARG A 243 -0.78 -17.34 -4.84
N THR A 244 -0.54 -16.03 -4.93
CA THR A 244 -1.61 -15.06 -5.15
C THR A 244 -2.16 -15.18 -6.56
N LEU A 245 -1.28 -15.20 -7.57
CA LEU A 245 -1.68 -15.36 -8.97
C LEU A 245 -2.53 -16.62 -9.17
N PHE A 246 -2.14 -17.75 -8.56
CA PHE A 246 -2.93 -18.98 -8.61
C PHE A 246 -4.32 -18.81 -7.96
N ARG A 247 -4.41 -18.12 -6.82
CA ARG A 247 -5.68 -17.82 -6.17
C ARG A 247 -6.56 -16.90 -7.02
N VAL A 248 -5.98 -15.86 -7.66
CA VAL A 248 -6.69 -15.00 -8.61
C VAL A 248 -7.18 -15.83 -9.79
N PHE A 249 -6.33 -16.66 -10.39
CA PHE A 249 -6.68 -17.48 -11.55
C PHE A 249 -7.90 -18.38 -11.28
N ARG A 250 -7.96 -19.00 -10.09
CA ARG A 250 -9.10 -19.83 -9.69
C ARG A 250 -10.42 -19.08 -9.53
N ARG A 251 -10.39 -17.80 -9.16
CA ARG A 251 -11.61 -17.01 -8.87
C ARG A 251 -12.01 -16.07 -10.01
N ARG A 252 -11.02 -15.48 -10.67
CA ARG A 252 -11.13 -14.44 -11.70
C ARG A 252 -10.08 -14.72 -12.79
N PRO A 253 -10.29 -15.75 -13.63
CA PRO A 253 -9.28 -16.21 -14.59
C PRO A 253 -8.86 -15.11 -15.57
N THR A 254 -9.80 -14.30 -16.07
CA THR A 254 -9.48 -13.19 -16.98
C THR A 254 -8.50 -12.19 -16.35
N ARG A 255 -8.66 -11.87 -15.06
CA ARG A 255 -7.77 -10.97 -14.30
C ARG A 255 -6.36 -11.53 -14.16
N ALA A 256 -6.24 -12.83 -13.90
CA ALA A 256 -4.94 -13.48 -13.81
C ALA A 256 -4.25 -13.60 -15.18
N LEU A 257 -5.01 -13.72 -16.27
CA LEU A 257 -4.47 -13.78 -17.63
C LEU A 257 -3.87 -12.45 -18.09
N GLU A 258 -4.41 -11.30 -17.66
CA GLU A 258 -3.89 -9.98 -18.06
C GLU A 258 -2.37 -9.83 -17.86
N PRO A 259 -1.79 -9.98 -16.65
CA PRO A 259 -0.35 -9.87 -16.47
C PRO A 259 0.43 -11.04 -17.11
N LEU A 260 -0.18 -12.22 -17.26
CA LEU A 260 0.46 -13.34 -17.94
C LEU A 260 0.68 -13.02 -19.43
N PHE A 261 -0.31 -12.45 -20.10
CA PHE A 261 -0.18 -11.99 -21.49
C PHE A 261 0.79 -10.82 -21.62
N PHE A 262 0.85 -9.92 -20.64
CA PHE A 262 1.88 -8.88 -20.60
C PHE A 262 3.30 -9.48 -20.56
N HIS A 263 3.55 -10.42 -19.65
CA HIS A 263 4.87 -11.06 -19.54
C HIS A 263 5.21 -11.93 -20.74
N ALA A 264 4.24 -12.64 -21.31
CA ALA A 264 4.42 -13.42 -22.52
C ALA A 264 4.78 -12.53 -23.72
N PHE A 265 4.09 -11.40 -23.88
CA PHE A 265 4.40 -10.42 -24.92
C PHE A 265 5.81 -9.81 -24.71
N ALA A 266 6.13 -9.38 -23.49
CA ALA A 266 7.43 -8.80 -23.19
C ALA A 266 8.59 -9.80 -23.44
N LEU A 267 8.40 -11.08 -23.11
CA LEU A 267 9.34 -12.15 -23.48
C LEU A 267 9.46 -12.30 -25.01
N SER A 268 8.35 -12.25 -25.75
CA SER A 268 8.38 -12.36 -27.22
C SER A 268 9.25 -11.25 -27.84
N CYS A 269 9.19 -10.03 -27.30
CA CYS A 269 9.99 -8.91 -27.76
C CYS A 269 11.51 -9.11 -27.61
N LEU A 270 11.97 -10.08 -26.81
CA LEU A 270 13.40 -10.41 -26.70
C LEU A 270 13.91 -11.29 -27.85
N PHE A 271 13.01 -11.97 -28.56
CA PHE A 271 13.33 -12.90 -29.63
C PHE A 271 12.66 -12.48 -30.94
N HIS A 272 11.37 -12.78 -31.06
CA HIS A 272 10.52 -12.43 -32.17
C HIS A 272 9.22 -11.86 -31.58
N PRO A 273 8.97 -10.55 -31.74
CA PRO A 273 7.76 -9.93 -31.20
C PRO A 273 6.51 -10.63 -31.75
N GLU A 274 5.62 -11.04 -30.85
CA GLU A 274 4.33 -11.66 -31.18
C GLU A 274 3.19 -10.68 -30.87
N PRO A 275 2.74 -9.85 -31.85
CA PRO A 275 1.78 -8.77 -31.60
C PRO A 275 0.44 -9.27 -31.07
N ALA A 276 0.05 -10.50 -31.41
CA ALA A 276 -1.17 -11.12 -30.91
C ALA A 276 -1.21 -11.18 -29.38
N LEU A 277 -0.09 -11.47 -28.71
CA LEU A 277 -0.01 -11.49 -27.25
C LEU A 277 -0.23 -10.09 -26.66
N GLY A 278 0.37 -9.08 -27.29
CA GLY A 278 0.18 -7.67 -26.91
C GLY A 278 -1.27 -7.21 -27.10
N LEU A 279 -1.91 -7.59 -28.22
CA LEU A 279 -3.31 -7.28 -28.48
C LEU A 279 -4.27 -7.94 -27.47
N ILE A 280 -4.04 -9.21 -27.13
CA ILE A 280 -4.84 -9.90 -26.10
C ILE A 280 -4.67 -9.21 -24.74
N PHE A 281 -3.44 -8.85 -24.37
CA PHE A 281 -3.19 -8.05 -23.18
C PHE A 281 -3.97 -6.73 -23.21
N LEU A 282 -3.92 -5.97 -24.31
CA LEU A 282 -4.63 -4.69 -24.44
C LEU A 282 -6.15 -4.86 -24.37
N LEU A 283 -6.70 -5.91 -24.98
CA LEU A 283 -8.13 -6.23 -24.92
C LEU A 283 -8.57 -6.57 -23.49
N LEU A 284 -7.80 -7.41 -22.79
CA LEU A 284 -8.06 -7.72 -21.38
C LEU A 284 -7.95 -6.46 -20.53
N PHE A 285 -6.89 -5.67 -20.72
CA PHE A 285 -6.65 -4.41 -20.01
C PHE A 285 -7.82 -3.43 -20.16
N ALA A 286 -8.33 -3.27 -21.40
CA ALA A 286 -9.46 -2.41 -21.71
C ALA A 286 -10.77 -2.97 -21.14
N TYR A 287 -11.08 -4.25 -21.37
CA TYR A 287 -12.28 -4.92 -20.84
C TYR A 287 -12.41 -4.79 -19.32
N HIS A 288 -11.27 -4.79 -18.65
CA HIS A 288 -11.13 -4.75 -17.21
C HIS A 288 -11.27 -3.37 -16.57
N ARG A 289 -11.11 -2.32 -17.38
CA ARG A 289 -11.16 -0.91 -16.99
C ARG A 289 -12.34 -0.18 -17.64
N TRP A 290 -13.06 -0.84 -18.55
CA TRP A 290 -14.25 -0.30 -19.16
C TRP A 290 -15.35 -0.10 -18.10
N PRO A 291 -15.98 1.09 -18.02
CA PRO A 291 -17.06 1.33 -17.08
C PRO A 291 -18.20 0.36 -17.36
N ARG A 292 -18.56 -0.44 -16.35
CA ARG A 292 -19.74 -1.30 -16.43
C ARG A 292 -20.93 -0.50 -15.88
N PRO A 293 -22.08 -0.50 -16.56
CA PRO A 293 -23.29 0.06 -15.98
C PRO A 293 -23.60 -0.68 -14.67
N PRO A 294 -24.17 0.02 -13.67
CA PRO A 294 -24.62 -0.64 -12.44
C PRO A 294 -25.63 -1.73 -12.80
N ALA A 295 -25.44 -2.92 -12.22
CA ALA A 295 -26.33 -4.06 -12.37
C ALA A 295 -27.49 -3.95 -11.38
#